data_AF-A0A917GHJ8-F1
#
_entry.id   AF-A0A917GHJ8-F1
#
_cell.length_a   1.000
_cell.length_b   1.000
_cell.length_c   1.000
_cell.angle_alpha   90.00
_cell.angle_beta   90.00
_cell.angle_gamma   90.00
#
_symmetry.space_group_name_H-M   'P 1'
#
loop_
_entity.id
_entity.type
_entity.pdbx_description
1 polymer ?
#
loop_
_entity_poly.entity_id
_entity_poly.type
_entity_poly.pdbx_seq_one_letter_code
_entity_poly.pdbx_strand_id
1 'polypeptide(L)'
;MNSCKDNKKASINDEQNKSIPGDYYENENAEELNEKGIEFSKNGDFDKGKEVFLKSLELDPNNPTTLSNLGLNRYLDYDYDNAIKYYQKSYEVSDSTYHIAGINLGLTYFYNKEFDKGVVITNYVIENSDDKDILSTAYVHRALNYLGKNNCEKAQTDLNYIVENFQGIGNTEYHIKDLTEKIKNCVQQRI
;
A
#
# COMPACT_ATOMS: atom_id res chain seq x y z
N MET A 1 -40.00 -41.21 15.20
CA MET A 1 -38.65 -41.62 15.65
C MET A 1 -37.86 -41.99 14.40
N ASN A 2 -36.98 -41.10 13.95
CA ASN A 2 -35.52 -41.25 13.96
C ASN A 2 -35.04 -42.24 12.88
N SER A 3 -34.06 -41.97 12.02
CA SER A 3 -33.20 -40.81 11.76
C SER A 3 -32.43 -41.18 10.49
N CYS A 4 -32.36 -40.31 9.47
CA CYS A 4 -31.37 -40.47 8.42
C CYS A 4 -30.01 -40.03 8.98
N LYS A 5 -29.12 -41.00 9.22
CA LYS A 5 -27.69 -40.80 9.32
C LYS A 5 -27.03 -41.84 8.43
N ASP A 6 -26.22 -41.36 7.49
CA ASP A 6 -24.86 -41.81 7.18
C ASP A 6 -24.51 -41.38 5.75
N ASN A 7 -23.95 -40.17 5.59
CA ASN A 7 -22.51 -39.92 5.51
C ASN A 7 -21.79 -40.66 4.38
N LYS A 8 -21.81 -40.07 3.18
CA LYS A 8 -20.64 -39.96 2.31
C LYS A 8 -20.60 -38.55 1.73
N LYS A 9 -20.02 -37.61 2.47
CA LYS A 9 -19.55 -36.36 1.89
C LYS A 9 -18.40 -36.73 0.95
N ALA A 10 -18.66 -36.54 -0.35
CA ALA A 10 -17.63 -36.47 -1.35
C ALA A 10 -16.56 -35.47 -0.90
N SER A 11 -15.31 -35.90 -1.02
CA SER A 11 -14.09 -35.15 -0.86
C SER A 11 -14.21 -33.76 -1.50
N ILE A 12 -14.24 -32.72 -0.67
CA ILE A 12 -14.03 -31.35 -1.11
C ILE A 12 -12.52 -31.19 -1.20
N ASN A 13 -12.05 -30.99 -2.42
CA ASN A 13 -10.67 -30.97 -2.84
C ASN A 13 -9.80 -29.97 -2.07
N ASP A 14 -8.58 -30.40 -1.81
CA ASP A 14 -7.45 -29.74 -1.15
C ASP A 14 -6.85 -28.54 -1.94
N GLU A 15 -7.67 -27.72 -2.61
CA GLU A 15 -7.19 -26.61 -3.45
C GLU A 15 -7.63 -25.21 -3.01
N GLN A 16 -8.34 -25.06 -1.88
CA GLN A 16 -8.80 -23.75 -1.38
C GLN A 16 -8.16 -23.31 -0.05
N ASN A 17 -7.03 -23.90 0.34
CA ASN A 17 -6.28 -23.43 1.50
C ASN A 17 -4.78 -23.33 1.20
N LYS A 18 -4.43 -22.71 0.07
CA LYS A 18 -3.10 -22.12 -0.07
C LYS A 18 -3.11 -20.82 0.74
N SER A 19 -2.71 -20.94 2.00
CA SER A 19 -2.24 -19.80 2.78
C SER A 19 -1.28 -18.99 1.92
N ILE A 20 -1.61 -17.71 1.68
CA ILE A 20 -0.75 -16.81 0.92
C ILE A 20 0.40 -16.42 1.87
N PRO A 21 1.68 -16.66 1.49
CA PRO A 21 2.80 -16.29 2.33
C PRO A 21 2.75 -14.80 2.68
N GLY A 22 2.70 -14.49 3.99
CA GLY A 22 2.75 -13.13 4.50
C GLY A 22 1.48 -12.57 5.16
N ASP A 23 0.34 -13.29 5.13
CA ASP A 23 -0.92 -12.81 5.71
C ASP A 23 -1.08 -13.09 7.22
N TYR A 24 -0.11 -13.74 7.85
CA TYR A 24 -0.19 -14.13 9.25
C TYR A 24 1.15 -13.98 9.96
N TYR A 25 1.08 -13.73 11.26
CA TYR A 25 2.25 -13.74 12.13
C TYR A 25 2.58 -15.17 12.52
N GLU A 26 3.83 -15.59 12.36
CA GLU A 26 4.30 -16.89 12.84
C GLU A 26 4.45 -16.91 14.38
N ASN A 27 4.49 -15.73 14.99
CA ASN A 27 4.69 -15.53 16.41
C ASN A 27 3.68 -14.49 16.95
N GLU A 28 2.83 -14.91 17.88
CA GLU A 28 1.82 -14.04 18.52
C GLU A 28 2.44 -12.82 19.22
N ASN A 29 3.61 -12.99 19.85
CA ASN A 29 4.31 -11.85 20.46
C ASN A 29 4.82 -10.87 19.38
N ALA A 30 5.14 -11.34 18.17
CA ALA A 30 5.48 -10.45 17.06
C ALA A 30 4.27 -9.62 16.61
N GLU A 31 3.08 -10.23 16.57
CA GLU A 31 1.82 -9.54 16.29
C GLU A 31 1.53 -8.46 17.35
N GLU A 32 1.62 -8.81 18.64
CA GLU A 32 1.42 -7.86 19.74
C GLU A 32 2.40 -6.68 19.68
N LEU A 33 3.68 -6.97 19.39
CA LEU A 33 4.69 -5.93 19.19
C LEU A 33 4.35 -5.05 17.99
N ASN A 34 3.92 -5.62 16.87
CA ASN A 34 3.49 -4.82 15.72
C ASN A 34 2.34 -3.88 16.10
N GLU A 35 1.30 -4.37 16.79
CA GLU A 35 0.17 -3.53 17.23
C GLU A 35 0.61 -2.40 18.16
N LYS A 36 1.53 -2.68 19.08
CA LYS A 36 2.13 -1.66 19.94
C LYS A 36 2.96 -0.63 19.16
N GLY A 37 3.67 -1.07 18.12
CA GLY A 37 4.39 -0.19 17.21
C GLY A 37 3.44 0.77 16.46
N ILE A 38 2.27 0.27 16.05
CA ILE A 38 1.20 1.06 15.43
C ILE A 38 0.69 2.12 16.42
N GLU A 39 0.46 1.75 17.69
CA GLU A 39 0.00 2.68 18.72
C GLU A 39 0.97 3.85 18.92
N PHE A 40 2.27 3.56 19.09
CA PHE A 40 3.29 4.62 19.19
C PHE A 40 3.31 5.52 17.95
N SER A 41 3.21 4.92 16.76
CA SER A 41 3.19 5.68 15.50
C SER A 41 1.99 6.61 15.38
N LYS A 42 0.79 6.14 15.78
CA LYS A 42 -0.43 6.95 15.81
C LYS A 42 -0.33 8.13 16.78
N ASN A 43 0.42 7.95 17.87
CA ASN A 43 0.69 9.01 18.85
C ASN A 43 1.82 9.97 18.43
N GLY A 44 2.46 9.74 17.27
CA GLY A 44 3.60 10.54 16.79
C GLY A 44 4.94 10.17 17.42
N ASP A 45 4.98 9.14 18.28
CA ASP A 45 6.20 8.62 18.91
C ASP A 45 6.96 7.71 17.92
N PHE A 46 7.39 8.25 16.79
CA PHE A 46 7.89 7.45 15.66
C PHE A 46 9.11 6.60 16.01
N ASP A 47 10.06 7.13 16.80
CA ASP A 47 11.25 6.39 17.23
C ASP A 47 10.93 5.17 18.09
N LYS A 48 9.98 5.31 19.03
CA LYS A 48 9.51 4.18 19.83
C LYS A 48 8.76 3.18 18.94
N GLY A 49 7.92 3.65 18.03
CA GLY A 49 7.24 2.81 17.06
C GLY A 49 8.24 1.95 16.28
N LYS A 50 9.30 2.57 15.74
CA LYS A 50 10.39 1.89 15.05
C LYS A 50 11.08 0.84 15.94
N GLU A 51 11.45 1.19 17.18
CA GLU A 51 12.09 0.24 18.09
C GLU A 51 11.21 -1.00 18.32
N VAL A 52 9.90 -0.80 18.52
CA VAL A 52 8.96 -1.89 18.76
C VAL A 52 8.72 -2.73 17.50
N PHE A 53 8.58 -2.11 16.33
CA PHE A 53 8.51 -2.86 15.06
C PHE A 53 9.76 -3.68 14.79
N LEU A 54 10.95 -3.15 15.09
CA LEU A 54 12.19 -3.92 14.94
C LEU A 54 12.22 -5.14 15.87
N LYS A 55 11.70 -5.04 17.10
CA LYS A 55 11.54 -6.20 18.00
C LYS A 55 10.53 -7.22 17.45
N SER A 56 9.45 -6.76 16.80
CA SER A 56 8.53 -7.67 16.09
C SER A 56 9.27 -8.42 14.97
N LEU A 57 10.10 -7.72 14.19
CA LEU A 57 10.94 -8.32 13.15
C LEU A 57 12.10 -9.17 13.69
N GLU A 58 12.52 -9.02 14.95
CA GLU A 58 13.45 -9.98 15.56
C GLU A 58 12.77 -11.36 15.77
N LEU A 59 11.46 -11.37 15.97
CA LEU A 59 10.66 -12.59 16.17
C LEU A 59 10.12 -13.16 14.85
N ASP A 60 9.75 -12.29 13.90
CA ASP A 60 9.27 -12.67 12.57
C ASP A 60 9.95 -11.78 11.49
N PRO A 61 11.18 -12.12 11.06
CA PRO A 61 12.05 -11.22 10.26
C PRO A 61 11.56 -10.81 8.89
N ASN A 62 10.61 -11.57 8.33
CA ASN A 62 10.09 -11.35 6.99
C ASN A 62 8.57 -11.15 6.99
N ASN A 63 7.99 -10.80 8.14
CA ASN A 63 6.59 -10.43 8.21
C ASN A 63 6.31 -9.18 7.35
N PRO A 64 5.59 -9.29 6.23
CA PRO A 64 5.37 -8.15 5.36
C PRO A 64 4.52 -7.07 6.01
N THR A 65 3.55 -7.44 6.86
CA THR A 65 2.70 -6.49 7.57
C THR A 65 3.53 -5.58 8.47
N THR A 66 4.44 -6.16 9.25
CA THR A 66 5.35 -5.39 10.12
C THR A 66 6.31 -4.54 9.30
N LEU A 67 6.86 -5.07 8.20
CA LEU A 67 7.71 -4.30 7.29
C LEU A 67 6.98 -3.11 6.67
N SER A 68 5.74 -3.31 6.22
CA SER A 68 4.88 -2.24 5.70
C SER A 68 4.54 -1.19 6.76
N ASN A 69 4.22 -1.62 7.99
CA ASN A 69 3.94 -0.69 9.09
C ASN A 69 5.17 0.10 9.51
N LEU A 70 6.35 -0.54 9.53
CA LEU A 70 7.62 0.15 9.75
C LEU A 70 7.94 1.13 8.61
N GLY A 71 7.64 0.77 7.37
CA GLY A 71 7.70 1.68 6.22
C GLY A 71 6.81 2.92 6.42
N LEU A 72 5.57 2.72 6.86
CA LEU A 72 4.63 3.80 7.14
C LEU A 72 5.09 4.69 8.31
N ASN A 73 5.59 4.08 9.38
CA ASN A 73 6.16 4.81 10.51
C ASN A 73 7.31 5.72 10.06
N ARG A 74 8.22 5.24 9.22
CA ARG A 74 9.32 6.06 8.67
C ARG A 74 8.82 7.13 7.71
N TYR A 75 7.82 6.81 6.88
CA TYR A 75 7.20 7.77 5.97
C TYR A 75 6.57 8.95 6.74
N LEU A 76 5.84 8.67 7.82
CA LEU A 76 5.21 9.68 8.67
C LEU A 76 6.24 10.54 9.44
N ASP A 77 7.42 9.98 9.70
CA ASP A 77 8.59 10.66 10.27
C ASP A 77 9.42 11.43 9.21
N TYR A 78 8.92 11.55 7.97
CA TYR A 78 9.61 12.17 6.83
C TYR A 78 10.95 11.50 6.45
N ASP A 79 11.22 10.30 6.96
CA ASP A 79 12.39 9.47 6.66
C ASP A 79 12.09 8.59 5.44
N TYR A 80 11.94 9.25 4.29
CA TYR A 80 11.52 8.61 3.04
C TYR A 80 12.51 7.55 2.55
N ASP A 81 13.81 7.76 2.75
CA ASP A 81 14.83 6.79 2.34
C ASP A 81 14.69 5.45 3.07
N ASN A 82 14.42 5.47 4.39
CA ASN A 82 14.16 4.22 5.11
C ASN A 82 12.76 3.67 4.87
N ALA A 83 11.75 4.54 4.68
CA ALA A 83 10.42 4.10 4.28
C ALA A 83 10.46 3.27 2.98
N ILE A 84 11.20 3.75 1.97
CA ILE A 84 11.42 3.03 0.70
C ILE A 84 12.02 1.64 0.96
N LYS A 85 13.09 1.55 1.77
CA LYS A 85 13.74 0.26 2.05
C LYS A 85 12.78 -0.75 2.69
N TYR A 86 11.99 -0.33 3.67
CA TYR A 86 11.07 -1.24 4.37
C TYR A 86 9.87 -1.64 3.51
N TYR A 87 9.32 -0.71 2.73
CA TYR A 87 8.26 -1.08 1.79
C TYR A 87 8.77 -1.98 0.66
N GLN A 88 9.98 -1.76 0.14
CA GLN A 88 10.60 -2.67 -0.83
C GLN A 88 10.78 -4.07 -0.24
N LYS A 89 11.28 -4.18 1.00
CA LYS A 89 11.41 -5.48 1.65
C LYS A 89 10.03 -6.14 1.86
N SER A 90 9.01 -5.38 2.29
CA SER A 90 7.64 -5.91 2.44
C SER A 90 7.10 -6.47 1.12
N TYR A 91 7.35 -5.74 0.03
CA TYR A 91 6.95 -6.11 -1.32
C TYR A 91 7.68 -7.36 -1.82
N GLU A 92 8.96 -7.52 -1.50
CA GLU A 92 9.78 -8.66 -1.94
C GLU A 92 9.40 -9.98 -1.25
N VAL A 93 8.82 -9.91 -0.04
CA VAL A 93 8.54 -11.10 0.79
C VAL A 93 7.08 -11.56 0.75
N SER A 94 6.18 -10.84 0.04
CA SER A 94 4.75 -11.18 0.03
C SER A 94 4.03 -10.72 -1.23
N ASP A 95 3.23 -11.64 -1.80
CA ASP A 95 2.35 -11.38 -2.94
C ASP A 95 1.01 -10.72 -2.53
N SER A 96 0.56 -10.85 -1.27
CA SER A 96 -0.74 -10.32 -0.80
C SER A 96 -0.68 -8.85 -0.41
N THR A 97 0.35 -8.46 0.35
CA THR A 97 0.60 -7.07 0.76
C THR A 97 1.30 -6.26 -0.33
N TYR A 98 1.75 -6.95 -1.39
CA TYR A 98 2.40 -6.43 -2.57
C TYR A 98 1.80 -5.11 -3.06
N HIS A 99 0.48 -5.07 -3.25
CA HIS A 99 -0.20 -3.90 -3.81
C HIS A 99 -0.23 -2.72 -2.84
N ILE A 100 -0.42 -2.98 -1.54
CA ILE A 100 -0.42 -1.95 -0.48
C ILE A 100 0.99 -1.35 -0.33
N ALA A 101 2.01 -2.20 -0.28
CA ALA A 101 3.41 -1.76 -0.28
C ALA A 101 3.73 -0.96 -1.56
N GLY A 102 3.23 -1.41 -2.72
CA GLY A 102 3.40 -0.75 -4.01
C GLY A 102 2.79 0.65 -4.09
N ILE A 103 1.56 0.85 -3.63
CA ILE A 103 0.95 2.20 -3.59
C ILE A 103 1.68 3.11 -2.60
N ASN A 104 2.11 2.59 -1.45
CA ASN A 104 2.88 3.36 -0.47
C ASN A 104 4.28 3.74 -1.01
N LEU A 105 4.95 2.84 -1.74
CA LEU A 105 6.17 3.16 -2.48
C LEU A 105 5.93 4.25 -3.51
N GLY A 106 4.83 4.17 -4.27
CA GLY A 106 4.46 5.19 -5.25
C GLY A 106 4.39 6.60 -4.65
N LEU A 107 3.74 6.73 -3.49
CA LEU A 107 3.66 8.00 -2.76
C LEU A 107 5.01 8.40 -2.16
N THR A 108 5.72 7.46 -1.57
CA THR A 108 7.02 7.72 -0.93
C THR A 108 8.05 8.20 -1.95
N TYR A 109 8.10 7.60 -3.14
CA TYR A 109 8.95 8.06 -4.24
C TYR A 109 8.57 9.46 -4.72
N PHE A 110 7.29 9.84 -4.72
CA PHE A 110 6.88 11.20 -5.03
C PHE A 110 7.50 12.20 -4.02
N TYR A 111 7.39 11.92 -2.72
CA TYR A 111 7.98 12.81 -1.71
C TYR A 111 9.52 12.79 -1.70
N ASN A 112 10.13 11.64 -2.02
CA ASN A 112 11.58 11.53 -2.20
C ASN A 112 12.08 12.10 -3.55
N LYS A 113 11.19 12.63 -4.39
CA LYS A 113 11.47 13.17 -5.73
C LYS A 113 12.04 12.16 -6.73
N GLU A 114 11.85 10.88 -6.48
CA GLU A 114 12.24 9.77 -7.35
C GLU A 114 11.10 9.39 -8.30
N PHE A 115 10.58 10.38 -9.03
CA PHE A 115 9.30 10.27 -9.71
C PHE A 115 9.24 9.16 -10.76
N ASP A 116 10.35 8.89 -11.46
CA ASP A 116 10.45 7.78 -12.41
C ASP A 116 10.13 6.43 -11.76
N LYS A 117 10.71 6.17 -10.58
CA LYS A 117 10.44 4.95 -9.82
C LYS A 117 8.99 4.90 -9.33
N GLY A 118 8.46 6.05 -8.90
CA GLY A 118 7.06 6.19 -8.50
C GLY A 118 6.07 5.87 -9.63
N VAL A 119 6.34 6.30 -10.87
CA VAL A 119 5.55 5.91 -12.04
C VAL A 119 5.66 4.41 -12.32
N VAL A 120 6.86 3.83 -12.25
CA VAL A 120 7.07 2.40 -12.52
C VAL A 120 6.29 1.52 -11.53
N ILE A 121 6.41 1.79 -10.23
CA ILE A 121 5.74 0.96 -9.23
C ILE A 121 4.21 1.10 -9.27
N THR A 122 3.69 2.31 -9.50
CA THR A 122 2.25 2.53 -9.61
C THR A 122 1.67 1.94 -10.90
N ASN A 123 2.42 1.95 -12.01
CA ASN A 123 2.04 1.22 -13.23
C ASN A 123 1.90 -0.27 -12.96
N TYR A 124 2.88 -0.87 -12.30
CA TYR A 124 2.78 -2.29 -11.96
C TYR A 124 1.51 -2.55 -11.16
N VAL A 125 1.26 -1.80 -10.08
CA VAL A 125 0.07 -2.03 -9.23
C VAL A 125 -1.22 -1.94 -10.05
N ILE A 126 -1.30 -0.98 -10.98
CA ILE A 126 -2.44 -0.80 -11.87
C ILE A 126 -2.64 -2.01 -12.81
N GLU A 127 -1.54 -2.62 -13.28
CA GLU A 127 -1.59 -3.76 -14.19
C GLU A 127 -1.87 -5.10 -13.49
N ASN A 128 -1.72 -5.18 -12.17
CA ASN A 128 -1.74 -6.44 -11.41
C ASN A 128 -2.76 -6.50 -10.26
N SER A 129 -3.47 -5.41 -9.99
CA SER A 129 -4.54 -5.36 -8.99
C SER A 129 -5.92 -5.24 -9.64
N ASP A 130 -6.89 -6.02 -9.15
CA ASP A 130 -8.31 -5.86 -9.48
C ASP A 130 -9.10 -5.12 -8.38
N ASP A 131 -8.46 -4.83 -7.24
CA ASP A 131 -9.08 -4.12 -6.12
C ASP A 131 -9.25 -2.62 -6.45
N LYS A 132 -10.49 -2.11 -6.34
CA LYS A 132 -10.82 -0.74 -6.73
C LYS A 132 -10.24 0.33 -5.80
N ASP A 133 -10.11 0.05 -4.52
CA ASP A 133 -9.53 0.99 -3.56
C ASP A 133 -8.02 1.13 -3.81
N ILE A 134 -7.34 0.01 -4.03
CA ILE A 134 -5.93 -0.03 -4.44
C ILE A 134 -5.73 0.66 -5.78
N LEU A 135 -6.54 0.33 -6.79
CA LEU A 135 -6.42 0.91 -8.12
C LEU A 135 -6.61 2.44 -8.08
N SER A 136 -7.68 2.92 -7.44
CA SER A 136 -7.94 4.35 -7.34
C SER A 136 -6.76 5.10 -6.69
N THR A 137 -6.18 4.54 -5.62
CA THR A 137 -5.01 5.09 -4.95
C THR A 137 -3.76 5.05 -5.84
N ALA A 138 -3.54 3.95 -6.57
CA ALA A 138 -2.42 3.82 -7.49
C ALA A 138 -2.46 4.85 -8.61
N TYR A 139 -3.64 5.10 -9.21
CA TYR A 139 -3.83 6.16 -10.21
C TYR A 139 -3.55 7.55 -9.61
N VAL A 140 -4.00 7.83 -8.38
CA VAL A 140 -3.69 9.10 -7.70
C VAL A 140 -2.20 9.28 -7.52
N HIS A 141 -1.50 8.28 -6.99
CA HIS A 141 -0.06 8.34 -6.76
C HIS A 141 0.73 8.42 -8.08
N ARG A 142 0.26 7.77 -9.15
CA ARG A 142 0.86 7.90 -10.48
C ARG A 142 0.71 9.31 -11.03
N ALA A 143 -0.48 9.91 -10.90
CA ALA A 143 -0.72 11.29 -11.30
C ALA A 143 0.19 12.28 -10.53
N LEU A 144 0.38 12.08 -9.22
CA LEU A 144 1.33 12.88 -8.44
C LEU A 144 2.77 12.74 -8.96
N ASN A 145 3.22 11.53 -9.27
CA ASN A 145 4.54 11.33 -9.84
C ASN A 145 4.67 11.94 -11.24
N TYR A 146 3.64 11.88 -12.09
CA TYR A 146 3.63 12.61 -13.36
C TYR A 146 3.72 14.12 -13.16
N LEU A 147 3.02 14.68 -12.18
CA LEU A 147 3.14 16.09 -11.81
C LEU A 147 4.56 16.45 -11.34
N GLY A 148 5.20 15.61 -10.53
CA GLY A 148 6.59 15.79 -10.12
C GLY A 148 7.57 15.81 -11.30
N LYS A 149 7.27 15.06 -12.37
CA LYS A 149 7.99 15.09 -13.66
C LYS A 149 7.58 16.26 -14.56
N ASN A 150 6.76 17.19 -14.06
CA ASN A 150 6.11 18.23 -14.85
C ASN A 150 5.32 17.70 -16.05
N ASN A 151 4.82 16.46 -16.03
CA ASN A 151 4.03 15.86 -17.09
C ASN A 151 2.51 16.01 -16.81
N CYS A 152 2.02 17.24 -16.95
CA CYS A 152 0.63 17.58 -16.63
C CYS A 152 -0.40 16.83 -17.50
N GLU A 153 -0.04 16.49 -18.74
CA GLU A 153 -0.93 15.79 -19.68
C GLU A 153 -1.25 14.37 -19.16
N LYS A 154 -0.23 13.60 -18.81
CA LYS A 154 -0.45 12.26 -18.24
C LYS A 154 -1.15 12.29 -16.89
N ALA A 155 -0.84 13.29 -16.05
CA ALA A 155 -1.56 13.50 -14.80
C ALA A 155 -3.06 13.79 -15.05
N GLN A 156 -3.39 14.58 -16.08
CA GLN A 156 -4.77 14.85 -16.49
C GLN A 156 -5.46 13.58 -17.01
N THR A 157 -4.76 12.72 -17.75
CA THR A 157 -5.27 11.42 -18.19
C THR A 157 -5.66 10.55 -16.99
N ASP A 158 -4.78 10.45 -15.99
CA ASP A 158 -5.07 9.68 -14.76
C ASP A 158 -6.24 10.29 -13.97
N LEU A 159 -6.31 11.63 -13.85
CA LEU A 159 -7.44 12.31 -13.21
C LEU A 159 -8.78 11.99 -13.90
N ASN A 160 -8.83 12.07 -15.24
CA ASN A 160 -10.05 11.76 -15.99
C ASN A 160 -10.48 10.31 -15.75
N TYR A 161 -9.54 9.38 -15.78
CA TYR A 161 -9.82 7.97 -15.50
C TYR A 161 -10.36 7.77 -14.08
N ILE A 162 -9.81 8.46 -13.08
CA ILE A 162 -10.30 8.39 -11.70
C ILE A 162 -11.75 8.89 -11.59
N VAL A 163 -12.07 10.02 -12.22
CA VAL A 163 -13.42 10.60 -12.22
C VAL A 163 -14.42 9.65 -12.88
N GLU A 164 -14.04 9.03 -13.99
CA GLU A 164 -14.93 8.13 -14.74
C GLU A 164 -15.18 6.78 -14.03
N ASN A 165 -14.16 6.24 -13.34
CA ASN A 165 -14.20 4.84 -12.88
C ASN A 165 -14.28 4.67 -11.35
N PHE A 166 -13.91 5.69 -10.57
CA PHE A 166 -13.75 5.57 -9.11
C PHE A 166 -14.48 6.66 -8.30
N GLN A 167 -15.42 7.39 -8.93
CA GLN A 167 -16.23 8.38 -8.20
C GLN A 167 -17.07 7.72 -7.10
N GLY A 168 -17.05 8.29 -5.89
CA GLY A 168 -17.81 7.79 -4.73
C GLY A 168 -17.17 6.61 -4.00
N ILE A 169 -15.93 6.27 -4.32
CA ILE A 169 -15.15 5.21 -3.64
C ILE A 169 -14.16 5.84 -2.66
N GLY A 170 -14.20 5.42 -1.39
CA GLY A 170 -13.25 5.86 -0.36
C GLY A 170 -13.12 7.39 -0.28
N ASN A 171 -11.89 7.89 -0.34
CA ASN A 171 -11.57 9.32 -0.28
C ASN A 171 -11.33 9.94 -1.68
N THR A 172 -11.83 9.34 -2.77
CA THR A 172 -11.52 9.79 -4.13
C THR A 172 -11.97 11.21 -4.42
N GLU A 173 -13.06 11.70 -3.81
CA GLU A 173 -13.50 13.10 -3.98
C GLU A 173 -12.45 14.12 -3.52
N TYR A 174 -11.78 13.85 -2.39
CA TYR A 174 -10.68 14.68 -1.91
C TYR A 174 -9.53 14.67 -2.90
N HIS A 175 -9.13 13.49 -3.37
CA HIS A 175 -8.02 13.34 -4.32
C HIS A 175 -8.33 13.98 -5.68
N ILE A 176 -9.55 13.87 -6.19
CA ILE A 176 -9.99 14.53 -7.43
C ILE A 176 -9.83 16.05 -7.29
N LYS A 177 -10.28 16.62 -6.18
CA LYS A 177 -10.16 18.07 -5.93
C LYS A 177 -8.70 18.51 -5.86
N ASP A 178 -7.88 17.80 -5.08
CA ASP A 178 -6.46 18.10 -4.91
C ASP A 178 -5.68 17.99 -6.24
N LEU A 179 -5.88 16.90 -7.00
CA LEU A 179 -5.25 16.72 -8.31
C LEU A 179 -5.70 17.77 -9.32
N THR A 180 -6.98 18.14 -9.34
CA THR A 180 -7.49 19.20 -10.23
C THR A 180 -6.76 20.52 -10.01
N GLU A 181 -6.54 20.89 -8.75
CA GLU A 181 -5.80 22.12 -8.41
C GLU A 181 -4.33 22.03 -8.81
N LYS A 182 -3.65 20.91 -8.50
CA LYS A 182 -2.24 20.71 -8.86
C LYS A 182 -2.03 20.70 -10.37
N ILE A 183 -2.91 20.05 -11.14
CA ILE A 183 -2.80 19.99 -12.60
C ILE A 183 -3.03 21.38 -13.21
N LYS A 184 -4.02 22.14 -12.71
CA LYS A 184 -4.23 23.53 -13.14
C LYS A 184 -2.97 24.37 -12.96
N ASN A 185 -2.32 24.27 -11.80
CA ASN A 185 -1.08 24.99 -11.51
C ASN A 185 0.07 24.51 -12.42
N CYS A 186 0.20 23.21 -12.65
CA CYS A 186 1.19 22.61 -13.56
C CYS A 186 1.05 23.14 -14.99
N VAL A 187 -0.19 23.27 -15.50
CA VAL A 187 -0.46 23.82 -16.83
C VAL A 187 -0.12 25.31 -16.91
N GLN A 188 -0.46 26.09 -15.87
CA GLN A 188 -0.18 27.53 -15.83
C GLN A 188 1.31 27.85 -15.78
N GLN A 189 2.13 27.01 -15.13
CA GLN A 189 3.59 27.17 -15.08
C GLN A 189 4.30 26.91 -16.42
N ARG A 190 3.59 26.37 -17.42
CA ARG A 190 4.12 26.11 -18.77
C ARG A 190 3.86 27.25 -19.77
N ILE A 191 3.09 28.27 -19.39
CA ILE A 191 2.77 29.46 -20.20
C ILE A 191 3.74 30.59 -19.83
#